data_AF-A0A5S5BK04-F1
#
_entry.id   AF-A0A5S5BK04-F1
#
_cell.length_a   1.000
_cell.length_b   1.000
_cell.length_c   1.000
_cell.angle_alpha   90.00
_cell.angle_beta   90.00
_cell.angle_gamma   90.00
#
_symmetry.space_group_name_H-M   'P 1'
#
loop_
_entity.id
_entity.type
_entity.pdbx_description
1 polymer ?
#
loop_
_entity_poly.entity_id
_entity_poly.type
_entity_poly.pdbx_seq_one_letter_code
_entity_poly.pdbx_strand_id
1 'polypeptide(L)'
;MIRCFHNKQAEKNVIPAVATLHEVLQLLEGVAGEVPQDTLKHKMLVSALDQHLEMQRANYLGRVDSHAKAPVMDLASLGEAGIPLRSNQDHVLDAPERRRLLGALLAADGWGWHHVYRSR
;
A
#
# COMPACT_ATOMS: atom_id res chain seq x y z
N MET A 1 4.26 -15.87 -26.89
CA MET A 1 3.17 -15.68 -25.91
C MET A 1 3.03 -14.19 -25.65
N ILE A 2 2.00 -13.54 -26.20
CA ILE A 2 1.84 -12.09 -26.06
C ILE A 2 1.18 -11.84 -24.70
N ARG A 3 1.96 -11.34 -23.74
CA ARG A 3 1.44 -10.85 -22.45
C ARG A 3 0.83 -9.47 -22.67
N CYS A 4 -0.40 -9.42 -23.16
CA CYS A 4 -1.19 -8.18 -23.24
C CYS A 4 -1.68 -7.79 -21.84
N PHE A 5 -0.77 -7.38 -20.96
CA PHE A 5 -1.21 -6.70 -19.73
C PHE A 5 -1.66 -5.29 -20.10
N HIS A 6 -2.70 -4.81 -19.42
CA HIS A 6 -3.40 -3.55 -19.63
C HIS A 6 -2.51 -2.33 -19.25
N ASN A 7 -1.29 -2.28 -19.77
CA ASN A 7 -0.19 -1.36 -19.45
C ASN A 7 -0.41 0.08 -19.94
N LYS A 8 -1.68 0.51 -20.02
CA LYS A 8 -2.07 1.88 -20.35
C LYS A 8 -3.01 2.50 -19.32
N GLN A 9 -3.61 1.71 -18.43
CA GLN A 9 -4.57 2.22 -17.43
C GLN A 9 -4.33 1.54 -16.08
N ALA A 10 -3.63 2.24 -15.18
CA ALA A 10 -3.32 1.75 -13.84
C ALA A 10 -4.58 1.38 -13.04
N GLU A 11 -5.69 2.09 -13.26
CA GLU A 11 -7.01 1.84 -12.66
C GLU A 11 -7.58 0.44 -12.94
N LYS A 12 -7.13 -0.22 -14.01
CA LYS A 12 -7.59 -1.56 -14.39
C LYS A 12 -6.67 -2.67 -13.89
N ASN A 13 -5.62 -2.32 -13.15
CA ASN A 13 -4.62 -3.27 -12.71
C ASN A 13 -4.75 -3.55 -11.21
N VAL A 14 -4.63 -4.83 -10.86
CA VAL A 14 -4.77 -5.33 -9.49
C VAL A 14 -3.61 -4.86 -8.61
N ILE A 15 -2.39 -4.75 -9.15
CA ILE A 15 -1.21 -4.44 -8.33
C ILE A 15 -1.24 -3.00 -7.77
N PRO A 16 -1.52 -1.94 -8.57
CA PRO A 16 -1.76 -0.60 -8.04
C PRO A 16 -2.92 -0.54 -7.03
N ALA A 17 -4.03 -1.24 -7.28
CA ALA A 17 -5.16 -1.27 -6.35
C ALA A 17 -4.81 -1.88 -4.99
N VAL A 18 -4.04 -2.98 -4.98
CA VAL A 18 -3.55 -3.62 -3.76
C VAL A 18 -2.58 -2.70 -3.02
N ALA A 19 -1.70 -1.98 -3.72
CA ALA A 19 -0.82 -0.99 -3.12
C ALA A 19 -1.60 0.18 -2.51
N THR A 20 -2.65 0.68 -3.18
CA THR A 20 -3.55 1.72 -2.63
C THR A 20 -4.26 1.25 -1.37
N LEU A 21 -4.76 0.00 -1.33
CA LEU A 21 -5.38 -0.57 -0.14
C LEU A 21 -4.42 -0.63 1.05
N HIS A 22 -3.16 -1.00 0.80
CA HIS A 22 -2.13 -0.98 1.84
C HIS A 22 -1.91 0.43 2.40
N GLU A 23 -1.79 1.44 1.54
CA GLU A 23 -1.62 2.84 1.97
C GLU A 23 -2.82 3.32 2.79
N VAL A 24 -4.05 2.99 2.38
CA VAL A 24 -5.27 3.32 3.16
C VAL A 24 -5.25 2.65 4.54
N LEU A 25 -4.82 1.39 4.64
CA LEU A 25 -4.69 0.72 5.94
C LEU A 25 -3.67 1.41 6.84
N GLN A 26 -2.52 1.82 6.30
CA GLN A 26 -1.53 2.59 7.05
C GLN A 26 -2.08 3.94 7.52
N LEU A 27 -2.86 4.64 6.68
CA LEU A 27 -3.55 5.87 7.09
C LEU A 27 -4.51 5.61 8.26
N LEU A 28 -5.30 4.54 8.20
CA LEU A 28 -6.25 4.17 9.25
C LEU A 28 -5.53 3.82 10.57
N GLU A 29 -4.40 3.14 10.51
CA GLU A 29 -3.55 2.86 11.70
C GLU A 29 -3.01 4.16 12.33
N GLY A 30 -2.79 5.20 11.52
CA GLY A 30 -2.33 6.52 11.95
C GLY A 30 -3.37 7.39 12.65
N VAL A 31 -4.65 7.06 12.54
CA VAL A 31 -5.74 7.82 13.17
C VAL A 31 -5.80 7.55 14.67
N ALA A 32 -6.05 8.59 15.45
CA ALA A 32 -6.22 8.51 16.90
C ALA A 32 -7.39 7.59 17.28
N GLY A 33 -7.27 6.91 18.43
CA GLY A 33 -8.28 5.97 18.93
C GLY A 33 -9.64 6.61 19.27
N GLU A 34 -9.73 7.93 19.25
CA GLU A 34 -10.97 8.70 19.41
C GLU A 34 -11.89 8.58 18.18
N VAL A 35 -11.34 8.26 17.01
CA VAL A 35 -12.15 7.96 15.82
C VAL A 35 -12.60 6.51 15.89
N PRO A 36 -13.92 6.23 15.91
CA PRO A 36 -14.41 4.86 15.97
C PRO A 36 -13.94 4.03 14.78
N GLN A 37 -13.19 2.97 15.05
CA GLN A 37 -12.73 2.02 14.03
C GLN A 37 -13.16 0.59 14.39
N ASP A 38 -13.64 -0.14 13.40
CA ASP A 38 -13.96 -1.56 13.55
C ASP A 38 -12.68 -2.40 13.51
N THR A 39 -12.18 -2.74 14.70
CA THR A 39 -10.93 -3.49 14.87
C THR A 39 -10.96 -4.88 14.24
N LEU A 40 -12.13 -5.51 14.14
CA LEU A 40 -12.27 -6.82 13.49
C LEU A 40 -12.10 -6.69 11.98
N LYS A 41 -12.82 -5.75 11.35
CA LYS A 41 -12.70 -5.50 9.90
C LYS A 41 -11.28 -5.09 9.53
N HIS A 42 -10.65 -4.25 10.34
CA HIS A 42 -9.26 -3.86 10.14
C HIS A 42 -8.31 -5.07 10.13
N LYS A 43 -8.39 -5.93 11.16
CA LYS A 43 -7.57 -7.15 11.24
C LYS A 43 -7.83 -8.11 10.07
N MET A 44 -9.08 -8.26 9.66
CA MET A 44 -9.43 -9.09 8.50
C MET A 44 -8.81 -8.56 7.21
N LEU A 45 -8.84 -7.25 6.99
CA LEU A 45 -8.23 -6.61 5.81
C LEU A 45 -6.71 -6.76 5.80
N VAL A 46 -6.05 -6.52 6.94
CA VAL A 46 -4.60 -6.71 7.08
C VAL A 46 -4.22 -8.17 6.80
N SER A 47 -4.94 -9.13 7.38
CA SER A 47 -4.69 -10.56 7.18
C SER A 47 -4.89 -10.99 5.72
N ALA A 48 -5.96 -10.51 5.06
CA ALA A 48 -6.21 -10.80 3.65
C ALA A 48 -5.12 -10.21 2.73
N LEU A 49 -4.65 -9.00 3.04
CA LEU A 49 -3.54 -8.36 2.32
C LEU A 49 -2.24 -9.16 2.50
N ASP A 50 -1.92 -9.56 3.73
CA ASP A 50 -0.72 -10.36 4.03
C ASP A 50 -0.75 -11.70 3.28
N GLN A 51 -1.89 -12.39 3.30
CA GLN A 51 -2.06 -13.65 2.57
C GLN A 51 -1.88 -13.45 1.07
N HIS A 52 -2.44 -12.37 0.50
CA HIS A 52 -2.25 -12.04 -0.90
C HIS A 52 -0.78 -11.81 -1.24
N LEU A 53 -0.10 -11.00 -0.42
CA LEU A 53 1.31 -10.68 -0.60
C LEU A 53 2.20 -11.93 -0.49
N GLU A 54 1.96 -12.82 0.47
CA GLU A 54 2.70 -14.06 0.61
C GLU A 54 2.51 -15.01 -0.60
N MET A 55 1.30 -15.09 -1.15
CA MET A 55 1.06 -15.83 -2.40
C MET A 55 1.84 -15.25 -3.58
N GLN A 56 1.98 -13.92 -3.66
CA GLN A 56 2.78 -13.28 -4.71
C GLN A 56 4.29 -13.40 -4.43
N ARG A 57 4.69 -13.36 -3.16
CA ARG A 57 6.08 -13.44 -2.71
C ARG A 57 6.77 -14.70 -3.24
N ALA A 58 6.11 -15.85 -3.13
CA ALA A 58 6.60 -17.13 -3.64
C ALA A 58 6.84 -17.13 -5.16
N ASN A 59 6.10 -16.31 -5.91
CA ASN A 59 6.15 -16.25 -7.37
C ASN A 59 7.12 -15.19 -7.91
N TYR A 60 7.43 -14.14 -7.13
CA TYR A 60 8.17 -12.97 -7.61
C TYR A 60 9.55 -12.76 -6.95
N LEU A 61 9.81 -13.31 -5.76
CA LEU A 61 11.08 -13.08 -5.04
C LEU A 61 12.33 -13.75 -5.64
N GLY A 62 12.20 -14.47 -6.75
CA GLY A 62 13.37 -14.98 -7.47
C GLY A 62 14.21 -13.91 -8.16
N ARG A 63 13.74 -12.65 -8.28
CA ARG A 63 14.40 -11.69 -9.19
C ARG A 63 14.25 -10.19 -8.93
N VAL A 64 13.59 -9.72 -7.88
CA VAL A 64 13.23 -8.30 -7.79
C VAL A 64 13.97 -7.56 -6.67
N ASP A 65 15.10 -6.95 -7.04
CA ASP A 65 15.70 -5.86 -6.29
C ASP A 65 14.93 -4.56 -6.58
N SER A 66 13.85 -4.30 -5.83
CA SER A 66 13.16 -3.01 -5.91
C SER A 66 13.98 -1.93 -5.19
N HIS A 67 14.82 -1.23 -5.96
CA HIS A 67 15.52 -0.02 -5.50
C HIS A 67 14.59 1.21 -5.38
N ALA A 68 13.31 1.09 -5.74
CA ALA A 68 12.36 2.20 -5.67
C ALA A 68 11.92 2.44 -4.23
N LYS A 69 12.49 3.45 -3.59
CA LYS A 69 12.05 3.94 -2.28
C LYS A 69 10.58 4.37 -2.37
N ALA A 70 9.72 3.75 -1.57
CA ALA A 70 8.34 4.19 -1.43
C ALA A 70 8.32 5.64 -0.90
N PRO A 71 7.51 6.54 -1.47
CA PRO A 71 7.39 7.89 -0.96
C PRO A 71 6.79 7.89 0.44
N VAL A 72 7.15 8.87 1.25
CA VAL A 72 6.55 9.04 2.58
C VAL A 72 5.07 9.36 2.37
N MET A 73 4.21 8.65 3.11
CA MET A 73 2.76 8.83 3.02
C MET A 73 2.39 10.21 3.58
N ASP A 74 1.60 10.98 2.82
CA ASP A 74 1.19 12.31 3.24
C ASP A 74 0.06 12.22 4.28
N LEU A 75 0.40 12.52 5.53
CA LEU A 75 -0.56 12.63 6.63
C LEU A 75 -1.14 14.04 6.77
N ALA A 76 -0.61 15.03 6.05
CA ALA A 76 -1.09 16.43 6.14
C ALA A 76 -2.55 16.53 5.73
N SER A 77 -2.96 15.79 4.69
CA SER A 77 -4.35 15.68 4.25
C SER A 77 -5.33 15.24 5.36
N LEU A 78 -4.89 14.39 6.31
CA LEU A 78 -5.73 14.01 7.46
C LEU A 78 -5.80 15.12 8.51
N GLY A 79 -4.69 15.82 8.74
CA GLY A 79 -4.64 17.00 9.61
C GLY A 79 -5.51 18.15 9.11
N GLU A 80 -5.45 18.45 7.80
CA GLU A 80 -6.31 19.46 7.15
C GLU A 80 -7.80 19.12 7.25
N ALA A 81 -8.14 17.83 7.23
CA ALA A 81 -9.51 17.34 7.42
C ALA A 81 -9.97 17.34 8.90
N GLY A 82 -9.12 17.80 9.84
CA GLY A 82 -9.43 17.81 11.27
C GLY A 82 -9.47 16.42 11.91
N ILE A 83 -8.87 15.41 11.27
CA ILE A 83 -8.83 14.04 11.79
C ILE A 83 -7.66 13.95 12.79
N PRO A 84 -7.93 13.62 14.06
CA PRO A 84 -6.88 13.52 15.06
C PRO A 84 -5.95 12.34 14.73
N LEU A 85 -4.65 12.61 14.72
CA LEU A 85 -3.61 11.61 14.46
C LEU A 85 -3.02 11.08 15.76
N ARG A 86 -2.51 9.84 15.77
CA ARG A 86 -1.79 9.29 16.91
C ARG A 86 -0.50 10.08 17.16
N SER A 87 -0.24 10.41 18.42
CA SER A 87 0.90 11.24 18.83
C SER A 87 2.28 10.62 18.55
N ASN A 88 2.36 9.30 18.33
CA ASN A 88 3.57 8.59 17.89
C ASN A 88 3.44 8.24 16.41
N GLN A 89 3.80 9.19 15.55
CA GLN A 89 3.84 9.01 14.09
C GLN A 89 4.95 8.02 13.67
N ASP A 90 5.92 7.75 14.56
CA ASP A 90 7.06 6.86 14.29
C ASP A 90 6.67 5.38 14.11
N HIS A 91 5.52 4.94 14.62
CA HIS A 91 5.05 3.55 14.47
C HIS A 91 4.09 3.33 13.29
N VAL A 92 3.57 4.40 12.69
CA VAL A 92 2.55 4.34 11.63
C VAL A 92 3.16 4.05 10.26
N LEU A 93 4.48 4.16 10.13
CA LEU A 93 5.22 4.01 8.87
C LEU A 93 6.05 2.72 8.81
N ASP A 94 5.90 1.83 9.80
CA ASP A 94 6.85 0.75 10.09
C ASP A 94 6.47 -0.60 9.43
N ALA A 95 5.93 -0.56 8.22
CA ALA A 95 5.82 -1.73 7.36
C ALA A 95 6.79 -1.67 6.15
N PRO A 96 8.10 -1.41 6.36
CA PRO A 96 9.05 -1.21 5.26
C PRO A 96 9.16 -2.44 4.36
N GLU A 97 8.97 -3.65 4.92
CA GLU A 97 8.98 -4.90 4.15
C GLU A 97 7.78 -5.00 3.20
N ARG A 98 6.56 -4.72 3.67
CA ARG A 98 5.35 -4.75 2.83
C ARG A 98 5.46 -3.73 1.70
N ARG A 99 5.92 -2.52 2.01
CA ARG A 99 6.14 -1.47 1.01
C ARG A 99 7.22 -1.87 0.01
N ARG A 100 8.33 -2.46 0.46
CA ARG A 100 9.37 -2.97 -0.46
C ARG A 100 8.82 -4.03 -1.41
N LEU A 101 8.02 -4.97 -0.90
CA LEU A 101 7.38 -6.02 -1.70
C LEU A 101 6.37 -5.44 -2.69
N LEU A 102 5.51 -4.52 -2.26
CA LEU A 102 4.57 -3.82 -3.15
C LEU A 102 5.31 -3.02 -4.23
N GLY A 103 6.41 -2.35 -3.89
CA GLY A 103 7.28 -1.68 -4.85
C GLY A 103 7.88 -2.64 -5.88
N ALA A 104 8.26 -3.84 -5.45
CA ALA A 104 8.72 -4.92 -6.32
C ALA A 104 7.61 -5.43 -7.26
N LEU A 105 6.41 -5.65 -6.74
CA LEU A 105 5.26 -6.08 -7.53
C LEU A 105 4.85 -5.02 -8.56
N LEU A 106 4.81 -3.74 -8.15
CA LEU A 106 4.55 -2.62 -9.04
C LEU A 106 5.57 -2.62 -10.18
N ALA A 107 6.86 -2.65 -9.87
CA ALA A 107 7.92 -2.64 -10.87
C ALA A 107 7.87 -3.85 -11.82
N ALA A 108 7.61 -5.05 -11.28
CA ALA A 108 7.51 -6.28 -12.06
C ALA A 108 6.36 -6.24 -13.08
N ASP A 109 5.30 -5.50 -12.77
CA ASP A 109 4.12 -5.33 -13.63
C ASP A 109 4.14 -4.02 -14.44
N GLY A 110 5.27 -3.29 -14.43
CA GLY A 110 5.50 -2.06 -15.21
C GLY A 110 4.99 -0.77 -14.57
N TRP A 111 4.56 -0.82 -13.31
CA TRP A 111 4.07 0.31 -12.54
C TRP A 111 5.13 0.85 -11.58
N GLY A 112 4.78 1.94 -10.92
CA GLY A 112 5.59 2.55 -9.87
C GLY A 112 4.71 3.33 -8.92
N TRP A 113 5.26 3.73 -7.77
CA TRP A 113 4.51 4.41 -6.72
C TRP A 113 3.75 5.65 -7.19
N HIS A 114 4.24 6.38 -8.18
CA HIS A 114 3.52 7.51 -8.76
C HIS A 114 2.14 7.13 -9.33
N HIS A 115 1.90 5.88 -9.71
CA HIS A 115 0.58 5.39 -10.13
C HIS A 115 -0.37 5.12 -8.95
N VAL A 116 0.15 4.93 -7.74
CA VAL A 116 -0.64 4.71 -6.51
C VAL A 116 -1.10 6.05 -5.94
N TYR A 117 -0.22 7.06 -5.96
CA TYR A 117 -0.52 8.39 -5.41
C TYR A 117 -1.17 9.35 -6.42
N ARG A 118 -1.25 9.00 -7.71
CA ARG A 118 -1.95 9.82 -8.70
C ARG A 118 -3.43 9.49 -8.68
N SER A 119 -4.13 10.03 -7.69
CA SER A 119 -5.59 10.16 -7.68
C SER A 119 -5.98 11.57 -7.26
N ARG A 120 -5.73 12.53 -8.16
CA ARG A 120 -6.60 13.67 -8.52
C ARG A 120 -5.94 14.47 -9.65
#